data_AF-A0A1Q8DPC8-F1
#
_entry.id   AF-A0A1Q8DPC8-F1
#
_cell.length_a   1.000
_cell.length_b   1.000
_cell.length_c   1.000
_cell.angle_alpha   90.00
_cell.angle_beta   90.00
_cell.angle_gamma   90.00
#
_symmetry.space_group_name_H-M   'P 1'
#
loop_
_entity.id
_entity.type
_entity.pdbx_description
1 polymer ?
#
loop_
_entity_poly.entity_id
_entity_poly.type
_entity_poly.pdbx_seq_one_letter_code
_entity_poly.pdbx_strand_id
1 'polypeptide(L)'
;MRYAPVLNFVQAGAFCQYHDDAIADEFEPIIGDGFGKNAYWVVLEGDSMEPDFKSGELVLIDPDLQPNPADYVLAMRSGEKETTFKKWRPRGFDEGTGKEYAQLIPSNPDYPIIDGRFVGFTICGVAVERKQRLR
;
A
#
# COMPACT_ATOMS: atom_id res chain seq x y z
N MET A 1 -11.38 -10.78 17.07
CA MET A 1 -10.07 -11.25 16.56
C MET A 1 -10.31 -12.06 15.29
N ARG A 2 -9.65 -11.67 14.20
CA ARG A 2 -9.76 -12.29 12.88
C ARG A 2 -8.35 -12.49 12.34
N TYR A 3 -8.13 -13.55 11.58
CA TYR A 3 -6.89 -13.74 10.83
C TYR A 3 -7.05 -13.23 9.40
N ALA A 4 -6.02 -12.58 8.89
CA ALA A 4 -5.95 -12.11 7.52
C ALA A 4 -4.67 -12.63 6.86
N PRO A 5 -4.70 -12.86 5.54
CA PRO A 5 -3.55 -13.39 4.82
C PRO A 5 -2.38 -12.40 4.86
N VAL A 6 -1.17 -12.92 4.88
CA VAL A 6 0.08 -12.17 4.68
C VAL A 6 0.51 -12.32 3.24
N LEU A 7 0.62 -11.20 2.53
CA LEU A 7 0.90 -11.14 1.10
C LEU A 7 2.24 -10.43 0.83
N ASN A 8 2.97 -10.87 -0.19
CA ASN A 8 4.05 -10.07 -0.79
C ASN A 8 3.50 -9.04 -1.79
N PHE A 9 4.37 -8.24 -2.40
CA PHE A 9 3.94 -7.18 -3.33
C PHE A 9 3.26 -7.70 -4.60
N VAL A 10 3.62 -8.89 -5.08
CA VAL A 10 3.00 -9.55 -6.25
C VAL A 10 1.59 -10.04 -5.89
N GLN A 11 1.46 -10.77 -4.79
CA GLN A 11 0.19 -11.30 -4.29
C GLN A 11 -0.79 -10.17 -3.95
N ALA A 12 -0.30 -9.11 -3.32
CA ALA A 12 -1.13 -7.94 -3.01
C ALA A 12 -1.59 -7.20 -4.29
N GLY A 13 -0.78 -7.20 -5.35
CA GLY A 13 -1.20 -6.70 -6.67
C GLY A 13 -2.35 -7.51 -7.27
N ALA A 14 -2.25 -8.84 -7.22
CA ALA A 14 -3.33 -9.72 -7.65
C ALA A 14 -4.61 -9.52 -6.81
N PHE A 15 -4.47 -9.40 -5.48
CA PHE A 15 -5.60 -9.15 -4.57
C PHE A 15 -6.28 -7.81 -4.85
N CYS A 16 -5.50 -6.77 -5.16
CA CYS A 16 -5.99 -5.45 -5.54
C CYS A 16 -6.79 -5.45 -6.85
N GLN A 17 -6.44 -6.32 -7.81
CA GLN A 17 -7.13 -6.39 -9.11
C GLN A 17 -8.37 -7.27 -9.09
N TYR A 18 -8.28 -8.45 -8.46
CA TYR A 18 -9.29 -9.50 -8.63
C TYR A 18 -10.12 -9.76 -7.37
N HIS A 19 -9.70 -9.24 -6.21
CA HIS A 19 -10.31 -9.54 -4.89
C HIS A 19 -10.53 -11.04 -4.66
N ASP A 20 -9.73 -11.88 -5.32
CA ASP A 20 -9.85 -13.32 -5.27
C ASP A 20 -8.97 -13.88 -4.16
N ASP A 21 -9.33 -15.05 -3.64
CA ASP A 21 -8.68 -15.68 -2.50
C ASP A 21 -7.18 -15.81 -2.77
N ALA A 22 -6.40 -14.88 -2.20
CA ALA A 22 -4.96 -14.93 -2.31
C ALA A 22 -4.49 -16.27 -1.74
N ILE A 23 -3.73 -17.03 -2.54
CA ILE A 23 -3.01 -18.21 -2.06
C ILE A 23 -1.92 -17.66 -1.15
N ALA A 24 -2.28 -17.47 0.12
CA ALA A 24 -1.40 -17.01 1.17
C ALA A 24 -0.98 -18.21 2.00
N ASP A 25 0.32 -18.41 2.12
CA ASP A 25 0.89 -19.49 2.94
C ASP A 25 0.89 -19.13 4.43
N GLU A 26 0.71 -17.85 4.77
CA GLU A 26 0.81 -17.31 6.12
C GLU A 26 -0.38 -16.39 6.45
N PHE A 27 -0.81 -16.43 7.71
CA PHE A 27 -1.92 -15.64 8.24
C PHE A 27 -1.53 -14.99 9.56
N GLU A 28 -1.93 -13.74 9.73
CA GLU A 28 -1.61 -12.93 10.90
C GLU A 28 -2.88 -12.39 11.56
N PRO A 29 -2.97 -12.39 12.91
CA PRO A 29 -4.13 -11.84 13.59
C PRO A 29 -4.21 -10.33 13.40
N ILE A 30 -5.43 -9.86 13.11
CA ILE A 30 -5.85 -8.47 13.24
C ILE A 30 -6.43 -8.30 14.65
N ILE A 31 -5.85 -7.40 15.43
CA ILE A 31 -6.23 -7.12 16.81
C ILE A 31 -6.92 -5.76 16.86
N GLY A 32 -8.23 -5.77 17.14
CA GLY A 32 -9.05 -4.57 17.17
C GLY A 32 -10.31 -4.76 16.34
N ASP A 33 -11.28 -3.89 16.59
CA ASP A 33 -12.53 -3.80 15.85
C ASP A 33 -12.51 -2.52 15.00
N GLY A 34 -13.12 -2.55 13.81
CA GLY A 34 -13.24 -1.38 12.94
C GLY A 34 -12.43 -1.43 11.64
N PHE A 35 -11.58 -2.43 11.44
CA PHE A 35 -10.92 -2.66 10.15
C PHE A 35 -11.89 -3.27 9.14
N GLY A 36 -11.76 -2.83 7.88
CA GLY A 36 -12.55 -3.31 6.76
C GLY A 36 -12.49 -4.83 6.61
N LYS A 37 -13.59 -5.43 6.15
CA LYS A 37 -13.71 -6.90 6.00
C LYS A 37 -12.74 -7.46 4.96
N ASN A 38 -12.11 -6.61 4.17
CA ASN A 38 -11.17 -7.01 3.14
C ASN A 38 -9.72 -6.70 3.52
N ALA A 39 -9.43 -6.31 4.77
CA ALA A 39 -8.08 -5.99 5.20
C ALA A 39 -7.13 -7.21 5.17
N TYR A 40 -5.89 -6.98 4.74
CA TYR A 40 -4.85 -8.00 4.56
C TYR A 40 -3.48 -7.46 5.00
N TRP A 41 -2.59 -8.36 5.44
CA TRP A 41 -1.23 -8.01 5.80
C TRP A 41 -0.34 -8.02 4.56
N VAL A 42 0.60 -7.07 4.47
CA VAL A 42 1.63 -7.06 3.45
C VAL A 42 3.00 -7.06 4.11
N VAL A 43 3.88 -7.95 3.67
CA VAL A 43 5.30 -7.91 4.01
C VAL A 43 6.00 -6.89 3.12
N LEU A 44 6.68 -5.92 3.74
CA LEU A 44 7.37 -4.86 3.03
C LEU A 44 8.68 -5.36 2.42
N GLU A 45 8.86 -5.06 1.15
CA GLU A 45 10.04 -5.41 0.37
C GLU A 45 10.78 -4.16 -0.13
N GLY A 46 12.11 -4.25 -0.14
CA GLY A 46 12.98 -3.14 -0.53
C GLY A 46 13.13 -2.05 0.54
N ASP A 47 13.88 -1.00 0.19
CA ASP A 47 14.35 0.07 1.09
C ASP A 47 13.84 1.47 0.70
N SER A 48 12.92 1.56 -0.27
CA SER A 48 12.38 2.85 -0.74
C SER A 48 11.60 3.64 0.32
N MET A 49 11.23 2.98 1.42
CA MET A 49 10.55 3.59 2.56
C MET A 49 11.43 3.67 3.81
N GLU A 50 12.72 3.32 3.70
CA GLU A 50 13.65 3.55 4.80
C GLU A 50 13.98 5.05 4.94
N PRO A 51 14.13 5.55 6.18
CA PRO A 51 14.19 4.82 7.45
C PRO A 51 12.82 4.57 8.13
N ASP A 52 11.73 5.07 7.57
CA ASP A 52 10.41 5.07 8.23
C ASP A 52 9.81 3.66 8.34
N PHE A 53 10.02 2.85 7.30
CA PHE A 53 9.62 1.46 7.22
C PHE A 53 10.75 0.63 6.63
N LYS A 54 11.01 -0.52 7.26
CA LYS A 54 12.10 -1.41 6.88
C LYS A 54 11.59 -2.62 6.13
N SER A 55 12.44 -3.19 5.29
CA SER A 55 12.14 -4.48 4.68
C SER A 55 11.91 -5.57 5.74
N GLY A 56 10.90 -6.41 5.53
CA GLY A 56 10.47 -7.47 6.44
C GLY A 56 9.46 -7.03 7.51
N GLU A 57 9.14 -5.74 7.62
CA GLU A 57 8.02 -5.28 8.44
C GLU A 57 6.69 -5.67 7.80
N LEU A 58 5.67 -5.90 8.64
CA LEU A 58 4.32 -6.18 8.19
C LEU A 58 3.47 -4.92 8.35
N VAL A 59 2.66 -4.60 7.34
CA VAL A 59 1.66 -3.53 7.40
C VAL A 59 0.27 -4.10 7.11
N LEU A 60 -0.72 -3.70 7.92
CA LEU A 60 -2.11 -4.05 7.67
C LEU A 60 -2.68 -3.04 6.69
N ILE A 61 -3.12 -3.51 5.53
CA ILE A 61 -3.73 -2.71 4.49
C ILE A 61 -5.24 -2.89 4.56
N ASP A 62 -5.96 -1.77 4.65
CA ASP A 62 -7.40 -1.71 4.56
C ASP A 62 -7.82 -1.15 3.19
N PRO A 63 -8.36 -1.99 2.28
CA PRO A 63 -8.80 -1.54 0.96
C PRO A 63 -10.14 -0.79 1.00
N ASP A 64 -10.88 -0.86 2.12
CA ASP A 64 -12.19 -0.22 2.24
C ASP A 64 -12.05 1.28 2.63
N LEU A 65 -10.83 1.76 2.91
CA LEU A 65 -10.53 3.15 3.28
C LEU A 65 -10.03 3.99 2.12
N GLN A 66 -10.43 5.27 2.11
CA GLN A 66 -9.83 6.29 1.23
C GLN A 66 -8.65 6.96 1.94
N PRO A 67 -7.53 7.21 1.24
CA PRO A 67 -6.36 7.82 1.86
C PRO A 67 -6.58 9.29 2.19
N ASN A 68 -6.12 9.70 3.36
CA ASN A 68 -5.97 11.08 3.78
C ASN A 68 -4.55 11.59 3.49
N PRO A 69 -4.34 12.92 3.45
CA PRO A 69 -3.00 13.48 3.27
C PRO A 69 -2.03 12.89 4.31
N ALA A 70 -0.86 12.44 3.84
CA ALA A 70 0.19 11.82 4.64
C ALA A 70 -0.04 10.38 5.10
N ASP A 71 -1.17 9.74 4.75
CA ASP A 71 -1.34 8.30 4.93
C ASP A 71 -0.35 7.51 4.10
N TYR A 72 -0.03 6.30 4.54
CA TYR A 72 0.73 5.35 3.75
C TYR A 72 -0.22 4.43 3.02
N VAL A 73 0.07 4.18 1.75
CA VAL A 73 -0.81 3.43 0.86
C VAL A 73 -0.04 2.32 0.19
N LEU A 74 -0.75 1.23 -0.04
CA LEU A 74 -0.37 0.27 -1.07
C LEU A 74 -0.96 0.75 -2.39
N ALA A 75 -0.13 0.84 -3.42
CA ALA A 75 -0.55 1.28 -4.74
C ALA A 75 0.02 0.37 -5.82
N MET A 76 -0.66 0.28 -6.94
CA MET A 76 -0.23 -0.50 -8.10
C MET A 76 -0.14 0.43 -9.30
N ARG A 77 1.03 0.46 -9.93
CA ARG A 77 1.25 1.28 -11.12
C ARG A 77 0.59 0.65 -12.34
N SER A 78 0.10 1.48 -13.25
CA SER A 78 -0.55 1.02 -14.47
C SER A 78 0.43 0.22 -15.34
N GLY A 79 0.07 -1.03 -15.65
CA GLY A 79 0.90 -1.93 -16.46
C GLY A 79 1.92 -2.75 -15.65
N GLU A 80 2.05 -2.51 -14.35
CA GLU A 80 2.85 -3.34 -13.45
C GLU A 80 1.96 -4.40 -12.75
N LYS A 81 2.59 -5.48 -12.29
CA LYS A 81 1.94 -6.56 -11.52
C LYS A 81 2.21 -6.46 -10.02
N GLU A 82 3.30 -5.79 -9.66
CA GLU A 82 3.73 -5.61 -8.28
C GLU A 82 3.17 -4.31 -7.72
N THR A 83 2.81 -4.36 -6.45
CA THR A 83 2.45 -3.17 -5.70
C THR A 83 3.70 -2.44 -5.18
N THR A 84 3.53 -1.18 -4.82
CA THR A 84 4.51 -0.37 -4.11
C THR A 84 3.86 0.20 -2.86
N PHE A 85 4.64 0.28 -1.79
CA PHE A 85 4.26 0.96 -0.57
C PHE A 85 4.87 2.37 -0.51
N LYS A 86 4.05 3.41 -0.36
CA LYS A 86 4.49 4.82 -0.39
C LYS A 86 3.59 5.71 0.46
N LYS A 87 4.09 6.90 0.82
CA LYS A 87 3.27 7.95 1.43
C LYS A 87 2.43 8.65 0.38
N TRP A 88 1.12 8.76 0.60
CA TRP A 88 0.19 9.42 -0.30
C TRP A 88 0.16 10.93 -0.07
N ARG A 89 0.29 11.70 -1.16
CA ARG A 89 0.24 13.16 -1.14
C ARG A 89 -0.70 13.68 -2.23
N PRO A 90 -1.89 14.22 -1.89
CA PRO A 90 -2.74 14.88 -2.88
C PRO A 90 -2.08 16.18 -3.33
N ARG A 91 -2.27 16.54 -4.60
CA ARG A 91 -1.70 17.76 -5.19
C ARG A 91 -2.75 18.73 -5.74
N GLY A 92 -4.03 18.41 -5.55
CA GLY A 92 -5.13 19.17 -6.15
C GLY A 92 -5.25 18.83 -7.63
N PHE A 93 -5.49 19.84 -8.46
CA PHE A 93 -5.82 19.68 -9.87
C PHE A 93 -4.60 19.91 -10.78
N ASP A 94 -4.50 19.11 -11.83
CA ASP A 94 -3.59 19.34 -12.94
C ASP A 94 -4.12 20.48 -13.82
N GLU A 95 -3.29 21.49 -14.10
CA GLU A 95 -3.71 22.70 -14.83
C GLU A 95 -4.10 22.42 -16.28
N GLY A 96 -3.50 21.41 -16.92
CA GLY A 96 -3.74 21.08 -18.33
C GLY A 96 -5.01 20.26 -18.53
N THR A 97 -5.36 19.40 -17.58
CA THR A 97 -6.48 18.45 -17.70
C THR A 97 -7.65 18.75 -16.77
N GLY A 98 -7.44 19.58 -15.75
CA GLY A 98 -8.43 19.88 -14.71
C GLY A 98 -8.77 18.69 -13.81
N LYS A 99 -7.97 17.60 -13.86
CA LYS A 99 -8.20 16.39 -13.05
C LYS A 99 -7.39 16.44 -11.76
N GLU A 100 -7.97 15.91 -10.69
CA GLU A 100 -7.21 15.72 -9.46
C GLU A 100 -6.09 14.70 -9.67
N TYR A 101 -4.94 14.95 -9.04
CA TYR A 101 -3.84 14.01 -9.03
C TYR A 101 -3.18 13.95 -7.65
N ALA A 102 -2.50 12.83 -7.43
CA ALA A 102 -1.71 12.58 -6.24
C ALA A 102 -0.30 12.15 -6.61
N GLN A 103 0.57 12.18 -5.62
CA GLN A 103 1.93 11.68 -5.68
C GLN A 103 2.12 10.59 -4.64
N LEU A 104 3.00 9.63 -4.97
CA LEU A 104 3.47 8.62 -4.05
C LEU A 104 4.92 8.96 -3.68
N ILE A 105 5.12 9.27 -2.41
CA ILE A 105 6.37 9.81 -1.88
C ILE A 105 7.14 8.68 -1.19
N PRO A 106 8.38 8.37 -1.64
CA PRO A 106 9.28 7.52 -0.86
C PRO A 106 9.78 8.26 0.38
N SER A 107 10.03 7.54 1.46
CA SER A 107 10.75 8.10 2.60
C SER A 107 12.27 8.10 2.36
N ASN A 108 12.76 7.22 1.49
CA ASN A 108 14.15 7.19 1.08
C ASN A 108 14.39 8.21 -0.06
N PRO A 109 15.25 9.23 0.14
CA PRO A 109 15.49 10.29 -0.84
C PRO A 109 16.21 9.82 -2.11
N ASP A 110 16.83 8.64 -2.09
CA ASP A 110 17.49 8.07 -3.27
C ASP A 110 16.49 7.53 -4.30
N TYR A 111 15.21 7.43 -3.92
CA TYR A 111 14.13 6.97 -4.77
C TYR A 111 13.30 8.14 -5.31
N PRO A 112 12.86 8.08 -6.58
CA PRO A 112 12.06 9.14 -7.19
C PRO A 112 10.63 9.16 -6.65
N ILE A 113 10.05 10.37 -6.59
CA ILE A 113 8.62 10.56 -6.39
C ILE A 113 7.87 10.07 -7.64
N ILE A 114 6.80 9.29 -7.42
CA ILE A 114 5.89 8.89 -8.49
C ILE A 114 4.78 9.94 -8.56
N ASP A 115 4.61 10.57 -9.72
CA ASP A 115 3.62 11.61 -9.95
C ASP A 115 2.51 11.09 -10.88
N GLY A 116 1.27 11.15 -10.39
CA GLY A 116 0.09 10.60 -11.06
C GLY A 116 -0.23 11.23 -12.42
N ARG A 117 0.37 12.37 -12.75
CA ARG A 117 0.23 13.00 -14.07
C ARG A 117 1.03 12.27 -15.15
N PHE A 118 2.15 11.66 -14.79
CA PHE A 118 3.06 10.98 -15.71
C PHE A 118 2.95 9.45 -15.63
N VAL A 119 2.67 8.94 -14.44
CA VAL A 119 2.57 7.50 -14.18
C VAL A 119 1.23 7.23 -13.52
N GLY A 120 0.33 6.55 -14.25
CA GLY A 120 -0.93 6.10 -13.70
C GLY A 120 -0.72 5.09 -12.57
N PHE A 121 -1.54 5.16 -11.53
CA PHE A 121 -1.57 4.18 -10.45
C PHE A 121 -2.96 4.10 -9.82
N THR A 122 -3.22 2.97 -9.18
CA THR A 122 -4.45 2.70 -8.41
C THR A 122 -4.07 2.45 -6.95
N ILE A 123 -4.84 3.01 -6.02
CA ILE A 123 -4.67 2.74 -4.59
C ILE A 123 -5.36 1.41 -4.27
N CYS A 124 -4.57 0.48 -3.73
CA CYS A 124 -5.00 -0.85 -3.32
C CYS A 124 -5.45 -0.92 -1.87
N GLY A 125 -5.14 0.11 -1.08
CA GLY A 125 -5.62 0.30 0.28
C GLY A 125 -4.72 1.19 1.12
N VAL A 126 -5.19 1.53 2.31
CA VAL A 126 -4.50 2.39 3.28
C VAL A 126 -3.86 1.53 4.36
N ALA A 127 -2.61 1.81 4.72
CA ALA A 127 -1.97 1.16 5.85
C ALA A 127 -2.50 1.72 7.17
N VAL A 128 -3.03 0.84 8.01
CA VAL A 128 -3.71 1.19 9.27
C VAL A 128 -2.98 0.69 10.51
N GLU A 129 -2.12 -0.32 10.37
CA GLU A 129 -1.31 -0.89 11.45
C GLU A 129 0.04 -1.35 10.90
N ARG A 130 1.08 -1.37 11.72
CA ARG A 130 2.36 -2.00 11.40
C ARG A 130 2.82 -2.92 12.53
N LYS A 131 3.50 -4.00 12.17
CA LYS A 131 4.18 -4.92 13.08
C LYS A 131 5.63 -5.09 12.63
N GLN A 132 6.53 -5.11 13.61
CA GLN A 132 7.94 -5.39 13.40
C GLN A 132 8.29 -6.74 14.01
N ARG A 133 8.80 -7.66 13.19
CA ARG A 133 9.36 -8.93 13.67
C ARG A 133 10.83 -8.71 14.01
N LEU A 134 11.23 -9.08 15.23
CA LEU A 134 12.60 -8.92 15.70
C LEU A 134 13.41 -10.23 15.65
N ARG A 135 12.72 -11.38 15.55
CA ARG A 135 13.28 -12.74 15.53
C ARG A 135 12.33 -13.67 14.80
#